data_AF-A0A9D4JNG8-F1
#
_entry.id   AF-A0A9D4JNG8-F1
#
_cell.length_a   1.000
_cell.length_b   1.000
_cell.length_c   1.000
_cell.angle_alpha   90.00
_cell.angle_beta   90.00
_cell.angle_gamma   90.00
#
_symmetry.space_group_name_H-M   'P 1'
#
loop_
_entity.id
_entity.type
_entity.pdbx_description
1 polymer ?
#
loop_
_entity_poly.entity_id
_entity_poly.type
_entity_poly.pdbx_seq_one_letter_code
_entity_poly.pdbx_strand_id
1 'polypeptide(L)' 'MLDYLGHFRHATLIRESVMSVLNEKKVHTPDLGGQASTTEVIQAVIEELRPRTDTCL' A
#
# COMPACT_ATOMS: atom_id res chain seq x y z
N MET A 1 1.85 -9.63 -10.28
CA MET A 1 3.24 -9.92 -10.72
C MET A 1 4.06 -10.60 -9.64
N LEU A 2 4.24 -10.02 -8.45
CA LEU A 2 5.08 -10.64 -7.41
C LEU A 2 4.64 -12.05 -7.00
N ASP A 3 3.33 -12.31 -6.94
CA ASP A 3 2.78 -13.66 -6.73
C ASP A 3 3.25 -14.65 -7.83
N TYR A 4 3.28 -14.22 -9.10
CA TYR A 4 3.75 -15.04 -10.22
C TYR A 4 5.25 -15.37 -10.12
N LEU A 5 6.05 -14.46 -9.57
CA LEU A 5 7.48 -14.66 -9.35
C LEU A 5 7.80 -15.46 -8.07
N GLY A 6 6.78 -15.93 -7.33
CA GLY A 6 6.96 -16.67 -6.08
C GLY A 6 7.23 -15.79 -4.85
N HIS A 7 7.11 -14.47 -4.96
CA HIS A 7 7.32 -13.53 -3.84
C HIS A 7 6.03 -13.25 -3.06
N PHE A 8 5.36 -14.32 -2.60
CA PHE A 8 4.01 -14.25 -2.00
C PHE A 8 3.93 -13.34 -0.77
N ARG A 9 4.94 -13.37 0.11
CA ARG A 9 4.96 -12.53 1.31
C ARG A 9 4.99 -11.04 0.94
N HIS A 10 5.91 -10.64 0.07
CA HIS A 10 6.01 -9.25 -0.41
C HIS A 10 4.72 -8.82 -1.13
N ALA A 11 4.16 -9.70 -1.97
CA ALA A 11 2.91 -9.43 -2.66
C ALA A 11 1.75 -9.19 -1.69
N THR A 12 1.67 -10.00 -0.62
CA THR A 12 0.65 -9.88 0.41
C THR A 12 0.79 -8.58 1.19
N LEU A 13 2.01 -8.27 1.67
CA LEU A 13 2.27 -7.03 2.41
C LEU A 13 1.91 -5.78 1.59
N ILE A 14 2.36 -5.71 0.33
CA ILE A 14 2.05 -4.58 -0.56
C ILE A 14 0.54 -4.45 -0.78
N ARG A 15 -0.14 -5.55 -1.08
CA ARG A 15 -1.59 -5.57 -1.33
C ARG A 15 -2.37 -5.12 -0.11
N GLU A 16 -2.03 -5.61 1.08
CA GLU A 16 -2.68 -5.21 2.33
C GLU A 16 -2.43 -3.74 2.67
N SER A 17 -1.21 -3.23 2.49
CA SER A 17 -0.91 -1.81 2.72
C SER A 17 -1.69 -0.90 1.78
N VAL A 18 -1.80 -1.26 0.49
CA VAL A 18 -2.65 -0.53 -0.46
C VAL A 18 -4.11 -0.55 -0.02
N MET A 19 -4.63 -1.72 0.38
CA MET A 19 -6.03 -1.86 0.82
C MET A 19 -6.32 -1.07 2.10
N SER A 20 -5.40 -1.03 3.06
CA SER A 20 -5.56 -0.21 4.28
C SER A 20 -5.55 1.29 3.95
N VAL A 21 -4.64 1.75 3.09
CA VAL A 21 -4.59 3.17 2.67
C VAL A 21 -5.89 3.61 1.97
N LEU A 22 -6.40 2.80 1.05
CA LEU A 22 -7.62 3.12 0.31
C LEU A 22 -8.88 2.92 1.16
N ASN A 23 -9.01 1.82 1.90
CA ASN A 23 -10.27 1.48 2.55
C ASN A 23 -10.39 2.01 3.98
N GLU A 24 -9.29 2.07 4.73
CA GLU A 24 -9.30 2.47 6.14
C GLU A 24 -8.90 3.94 6.29
N LYS A 25 -7.75 4.33 5.71
CA LYS A 25 -7.24 5.72 5.80
C LYS A 25 -7.91 6.70 4.84
N LYS A 26 -8.65 6.20 3.85
CA LYS A 26 -9.39 6.99 2.85
C LYS A 26 -8.52 8.00 2.09
N VAL A 27 -7.25 7.67 1.85
CA VAL A 27 -6.35 8.52 1.05
C VAL A 27 -6.56 8.15 -0.41
N HIS A 28 -7.36 8.97 -1.10
CA HIS A 28 -7.80 8.70 -2.47
C HIS A 28 -7.30 9.77 -3.43
N THR A 29 -6.94 9.34 -4.63
CA THR A 29 -6.72 10.22 -5.77
C THR A 29 -8.05 10.77 -6.33
N PRO A 30 -8.02 11.85 -7.13
CA PRO A 30 -9.24 12.47 -7.66
C PRO A 30 -10.13 11.55 -8.51
N ASP A 31 -9.55 10.57 -9.20
CA ASP A 31 -10.30 9.56 -9.96
C ASP A 31 -11.15 8.64 -9.08
N LEU A 32 -10.80 8.51 -7.79
CA LEU A 32 -11.57 7.80 -6.77
C LEU A 32 -12.41 8.76 -5.90
N GLY A 33 -12.55 10.02 -6.31
CA GLY A 33 -13.33 11.03 -5.58
C GLY A 33 -12.60 11.65 -4.38
N GLY A 34 -11.29 11.41 -4.25
CA GLY A 34 -10.45 12.04 -3.23
C GLY A 34 -9.80 13.34 -3.69
N GLN A 35 -8.84 13.80 -2.88
CA GLN A 35 -8.07 15.03 -3.17
C GLN A 35 -6.55 14.80 -3.12
N ALA A 36 -6.10 13.58 -2.78
CA ALA A 36 -4.68 13.28 -2.68
C ALA A 36 -4.04 13.18 -4.07
N SER A 37 -2.87 13.74 -4.25
CA SER A 37 -2.02 13.46 -5.41
C SER A 37 -1.55 12.00 -5.42
N THR A 38 -1.10 11.54 -6.59
CA THR A 38 -0.47 10.21 -6.72
C THR A 38 0.70 10.03 -5.75
N THR A 39 1.51 11.08 -5.55
CA THR A 39 2.65 11.06 -4.63
C THR A 39 2.21 10.89 -3.19
N GLU A 40 1.14 11.59 -2.76
CA GLU A 40 0.60 11.46 -1.40
C GLU A 40 0.04 10.07 -1.13
N VAL A 41 -0.66 9.46 -2.10
CA VAL A 41 -1.14 8.07 -1.97
C VAL A 41 0.03 7.09 -1.83
N ILE A 42 1.05 7.20 -2.68
CA ILE A 42 2.20 6.30 -2.61
C ILE A 42 3.00 6.49 -1.32
N GLN A 43 3.16 7.73 -0.85
CA GLN A 43 3.81 8.00 0.43
C GLN A 43 3.05 7.34 1.58
N ALA A 44 1.72 7.43 1.61
CA ALA A 44 0.89 6.76 2.61
C ALA A 44 1.02 5.22 2.56
N VAL A 45 1.15 4.64 1.37
CA VAL A 45 1.39 3.19 1.20
C VAL A 45 2.76 2.78 1.75
N ILE A 46 3.81 3.56 1.50
CA ILE A 46 5.16 3.29 2.03
C ILE A 46 5.15 3.36 3.56
N GLU A 47 4.48 4.35 4.13
CA GLU A 47 4.36 4.50 5.59
C GLU A 47 3.58 3.35 6.25
N GLU A 48 2.52 2.88 5.60
CA GLU A 48 1.76 1.71 6.05
C GLU A 48 2.56 0.40 5.93
N LEU A 49 3.41 0.30 4.91
CA LEU A 49 4.22 -0.89 4.65
C LEU A 49 5.40 -1.04 5.60
N ARG A 50 6.10 0.07 5.92
CA ARG A 50 7.36 0.09 6.67
C ARG A 50 7.38 -0.81 7.92
N PRO A 51 6.48 -0.67 8.91
CA PRO A 51 6.52 -1.48 10.13
C PRO A 51 6.27 -2.98 9.87
N ARG A 52 5.62 -3.32 8.76
CA ARG A 52 5.31 -4.71 8.36
C ARG A 52 6.51 -5.40 7.71
N THR A 53 7.47 -4.63 7.20
CA THR A 53 8.75 -5.13 6.68
C THR A 53 9.81 -5.27 7.77
N ASP A 54 9.78 -4.42 8.80
CA ASP A 54 10.77 -4.43 9.89
C ASP A 54 10.62 -5.65 10.82
N THR A 55 9.45 -6.27 10.85
CA THR A 55 9.17 -7.51 11.60
C THR A 55 9.73 -8.77 10.93
N CYS A 56 10.49 -8.63 9.84
CA CYS A 56 11.15 -9.74 9.13
C CYS A 56 12.64 -9.93 9.45
N LEU A 57 13.15 -9.30 10.52
CA LEU A 57 14.44 -9.59 11.14
C LEU A 57 14.23 -10.41 12.41
#